data_AF-A0A958UU58-F1
#
_entry.id   AF-A0A958UU58-F1
#
_cell.length_a   1.000
_cell.length_b   1.000
_cell.length_c   1.000
_cell.angle_alpha   90.00
_cell.angle_beta   90.00
_cell.angle_gamma   90.00
#
_symmetry.space_group_name_H-M   'P 1'
#
loop_
_entity.id
_entity.type
_entity.pdbx_description
1 polymer ?
#
loop_
_entity_poly.entity_id
_entity_poly.type
_entity_poly.pdbx_seq_one_letter_code
_entity_poly.pdbx_strand_id
1 'polypeptide(L)' 'SMLIDYDVHSNWGNWMYNSGVGNDPRDRKFNIQKQAERYDPGGEYQKTWLKDF' A
#
# COMPACT_ATOMS: atom_id res chain seq x y z
N SER A 1 1.95 16.01 6.72
CA SER A 1 1.41 15.84 5.36
C SER A 1 2.58 15.60 4.41
N MET A 2 2.47 14.63 3.48
CA MET A 2 3.58 14.23 2.58
C MET A 2 3.17 13.98 1.12
N LEU A 3 1.88 13.74 0.82
CA LEU A 3 1.41 13.46 -0.54
C LEU A 3 1.28 14.76 -1.34
N ILE A 4 1.93 14.82 -2.51
CA ILE A 4 1.83 15.96 -3.44
C ILE A 4 0.45 16.05 -4.09
N ASP A 5 -0.24 14.92 -4.20
CA ASP A 5 -1.55 14.72 -4.81
C ASP A 5 -2.66 14.52 -3.76
N TYR A 6 -2.45 15.04 -2.55
CA TYR A 6 -3.43 14.91 -1.48
C TYR A 6 -4.81 15.46 -1.88
N ASP A 7 -5.78 14.57 -1.94
CA ASP A 7 -7.21 14.88 -1.94
C ASP A 7 -7.86 14.30 -0.68
N VAL A 8 -8.64 15.11 0.02
CA VAL A 8 -9.23 14.72 1.31
C VAL A 8 -10.16 13.53 1.17
N HIS A 9 -10.99 13.47 0.13
CA HIS A 9 -11.98 12.41 -0.03
C HIS A 9 -11.30 11.10 -0.42
N SER A 10 -10.39 11.16 -1.39
CA SER A 10 -9.67 9.99 -1.89
C SER A 10 -8.74 9.41 -0.83
N ASN A 11 -8.00 10.25 -0.10
CA ASN A 11 -7.09 9.76 0.96
C ASN A 11 -7.88 9.11 2.11
N TRP A 12 -8.85 9.82 2.70
CA TRP A 12 -9.62 9.26 3.82
C TRP A 12 -10.46 8.05 3.40
N GLY A 13 -11.04 8.06 2.19
CA GLY A 13 -11.76 6.93 1.63
C GLY A 13 -10.90 5.68 1.49
N ASN A 14 -9.70 5.82 0.91
CA ASN A 14 -8.75 4.70 0.77
C ASN A 14 -8.29 4.16 2.13
N TRP A 15 -8.07 5.03 3.12
CA TRP A 15 -7.70 4.61 4.48
C TRP A 15 -8.83 3.85 5.18
N MET A 16 -10.09 4.29 5.06
CA MET A 16 -11.24 3.55 5.61
C MET A 16 -11.40 2.17 4.94
N TYR A 17 -11.21 2.12 3.61
CA TYR A 17 -11.22 0.87 2.85
C TYR A 17 -10.13 -0.10 3.33
N ASN A 18 -8.89 0.37 3.48
CA ASN A 18 -7.77 -0.48 3.87
C ASN A 18 -7.85 -0.97 5.33
N SER A 19 -8.43 -0.15 6.22
CA SER A 19 -8.61 -0.50 7.63
C SER A 19 -9.87 -1.31 7.92
N GLY A 20 -10.71 -1.56 6.90
CA GLY A 20 -11.94 -2.34 7.05
C GLY A 20 -13.06 -1.64 7.81
N VAL A 21 -12.94 -0.33 8.08
CA VAL A 21 -14.00 0.49 8.72
C VAL A 21 -14.88 1.22 7.71
N GLY A 22 -14.66 1.00 6.42
CA GLY A 22 -15.51 1.47 5.34
C GLY A 22 -16.65 0.51 5.00
N ASN A 23 -17.36 0.79 3.90
CA ASN A 23 -18.51 0.00 3.46
C ASN A 23 -18.15 -1.26 2.65
N ASP A 24 -16.89 -1.65 2.58
CA ASP A 24 -16.48 -2.86 1.87
C ASP A 24 -16.59 -4.08 2.80
N PRO A 25 -17.45 -5.08 2.50
CA PRO A 25 -17.71 -6.19 3.40
C PRO A 25 -16.61 -7.26 3.42
N ARG A 26 -15.55 -7.10 2.61
CA ARG A 26 -14.49 -8.11 2.47
C ARG A 26 -13.41 -7.92 3.53
N ASP A 27 -13.09 -8.98 4.27
CA ASP A 27 -11.87 -9.04 5.09
C ASP A 27 -10.65 -9.23 4.16
N ARG A 28 -9.80 -8.21 4.09
CA ARG A 28 -8.61 -8.23 3.25
C ARG A 28 -7.35 -7.96 4.05
N LYS A 29 -6.40 -8.87 3.87
CA LYS A 29 -5.04 -8.76 4.39
C LYS A 29 -4.06 -9.04 3.27
N PHE A 30 -2.99 -8.25 3.22
CA PHE A 30 -1.91 -8.49 2.28
C PHE A 30 -0.86 -9.42 2.91
N ASN A 31 -0.48 -10.47 2.19
CA ASN A 31 0.75 -11.19 2.48
C ASN A 31 1.90 -10.43 1.81
N ILE A 32 2.74 -9.78 2.63
CA ILE A 32 3.81 -8.89 2.16
C ILE A 32 4.81 -9.62 1.26
N GLN A 33 5.23 -10.82 1.64
CA GLN A 33 6.17 -11.62 0.85
C GLN A 33 5.59 -11.94 -0.53
N LYS A 34 4.33 -12.40 -0.58
CA LYS A 34 3.67 -12.71 -1.86
C LYS A 34 3.44 -11.47 -2.73
N GLN A 35 3.24 -10.29 -2.12
CA GLN A 35 3.16 -9.04 -2.88
C GLN A 35 4.53 -8.67 -3.48
N ALA A 36 5.60 -8.79 -2.70
CA ALA A 36 6.96 -8.54 -3.18
C ALA A 36 7.34 -9.49 -4.32
N GLU A 37 7.14 -10.80 -4.15
CA GLU A 37 7.43 -11.81 -5.19
C GLU A 37 6.63 -11.56 -6.48
N ARG A 38 5.40 -11.07 -6.36
CA ARG A 38 4.53 -10.82 -7.51
C ARG A 38 4.87 -9.53 -8.26
N TYR A 39 5.13 -8.45 -7.53
CA TYR A 39 5.24 -7.10 -8.11
C TYR A 39 6.66 -6.56 -8.19
N ASP A 40 7.60 -7.14 -7.44
CA ASP A 40 9.02 -6.79 -7.45
C ASP A 40 9.91 -8.06 -7.41
N PRO A 41 9.76 -9.00 -8.37
CA PRO A 41 10.48 -10.28 -8.33
C PRO A 41 12.01 -10.14 -8.38
N GLY A 42 12.52 -9.05 -8.95
CA GLY A 42 13.96 -8.74 -8.98
C GLY A 42 14.45 -7.93 -7.76
N GLY A 43 13.54 -7.46 -6.91
CA GLY A 43 13.86 -6.57 -5.80
C GLY A 43 14.36 -5.19 -6.24
N GLU A 44 14.15 -4.79 -7.50
CA GLU A 44 14.72 -3.56 -8.07
C GLU A 44 14.10 -2.32 -7.42
N TYR A 45 12.79 -2.36 -7.15
CA TYR A 45 12.13 -1.27 -6.44
C TYR A 45 12.65 -1.17 -5.00
N GLN A 46 12.72 -2.30 -4.29
CA GLN A 46 13.25 -2.34 -2.93
C GLN A 46 14.70 -1.84 -2.85
N LYS A 47 15.60 -2.30 -3.73
CA LYS A 47 17.00 -1.84 -3.79
C LYS A 47 17.11 -0.34 -4.04
N THR A 48 16.23 0.21 -4.89
CA THR A 48 16.26 1.65 -5.20
C THR A 48 15.97 2.52 -3.98
N TRP A 49 15.09 2.08 -3.09
CA TRP A 49 14.57 2.90 -1.98
C TRP A 49 15.11 2.50 -0.61
N LEU A 50 15.53 1.25 -0.41
CA LEU A 50 16.18 0.78 0.81
C LEU A 50 17.69 0.98 0.66
N LYS A 51 18.17 2.17 1.03
CA LYS A 51 19.56 2.58 0.83
C LYS A 51 20.59 1.90 1.76
N ASP A 52 20.12 1.09 2.70
CA ASP A 52 20.92 0.57 3.82
C ASP A 52 20.97 -0.98 3.90
N PHE A 53 20.76 -1.70 2.79
CA PHE A 53 21.04 -3.14 2.70
C PHE A 53 22.23 -3.44 1.79
#